data_AF-A0A7Y2EEE7-F1
#
_entry.id   AF-A0A7Y2EEE7-F1
#
_cell.length_a   1.000
_cell.length_b   1.000
_cell.length_c   1.000
_cell.angle_alpha   90.00
_cell.angle_beta   90.00
_cell.angle_gamma   90.00
#
_symmetry.space_group_name_H-M   'P 1'
#
loop_
_entity.id
_entity.type
_entity.pdbx_description
1 polymer ?
#
loop_
_entity_poly.entity_id
_entity_poly.type
_entity_poly.pdbx_seq_one_letter_code
_entity_poly.pdbx_strand_id
1 'polypeptide(L)'
;MKTENFDNRYQRANRKVKRIRDFYMSLLAYCIVIPLLAYINWQTTSMIWAVFPAIGWGIALVFLGICAFDLHPFLGKNWEERKLREFMNQDNT
;
A
#
# COMPACT_ATOMS: atom_id res chain seq x y z
N MET A 1 9.53 -15.37 28.75
CA MET A 1 8.14 -14.94 28.50
C MET A 1 7.94 -13.43 28.27
N LYS A 2 8.81 -12.51 28.73
CA LYS A 2 8.62 -11.06 28.49
C LYS A 2 9.09 -10.57 27.10
N THR A 3 10.02 -11.28 26.46
CA THR A 3 10.63 -10.93 25.16
C THR A 3 9.69 -11.11 23.97
N GLU A 4 8.95 -12.23 23.91
CA GLU A 4 7.98 -12.55 22.84
C GLU A 4 6.95 -11.42 22.58
N ASN A 5 6.46 -10.79 23.64
CA ASN A 5 5.46 -9.72 23.52
C ASN A 5 6.02 -8.42 22.90
N PHE A 6 7.30 -8.10 23.14
CA PHE A 6 7.94 -6.93 22.54
C PHE A 6 8.23 -7.16 21.06
N ASP A 7 8.74 -8.34 20.70
CA ASP A 7 9.01 -8.70 19.30
C ASP A 7 7.73 -8.69 18.46
N ASN A 8 6.62 -9.20 18.99
CA ASN A 8 5.36 -9.26 18.23
C ASN A 8 4.77 -7.85 17.97
N ARG A 9 4.89 -6.92 18.94
CA ARG A 9 4.49 -5.51 18.76
C ARG A 9 5.41 -4.77 17.79
N TYR A 10 6.72 -4.99 17.89
CA TYR A 10 7.70 -4.41 16.96
C TYR A 10 7.50 -4.90 15.53
N GLN A 11 7.29 -6.21 15.34
CA GLN A 11 7.06 -6.78 14.01
C GLN A 11 5.77 -6.24 13.36
N ARG A 12 4.69 -6.03 14.13
CA ARG A 12 3.46 -5.41 13.62
C ARG A 12 3.69 -3.96 13.19
N ALA A 13 4.42 -3.18 13.99
CA ALA A 13 4.77 -1.81 13.62
C ALA A 13 5.65 -1.77 12.36
N ASN A 14 6.66 -2.64 12.29
CA ASN A 14 7.59 -2.67 11.16
C ASN A 14 6.92 -3.13 9.85
N ARG A 15 5.97 -4.07 9.92
CA ARG A 15 5.16 -4.47 8.75
C ARG A 15 4.31 -3.32 8.20
N LYS A 16 3.72 -2.49 9.07
CA LYS A 16 2.96 -1.30 8.64
C LYS A 16 3.86 -0.26 7.97
N VAL A 17 5.00 0.03 8.56
CA VAL A 17 5.98 0.97 7.99
C VAL A 17 6.50 0.48 6.64
N LYS A 18 6.79 -0.83 6.49
CA LYS A 18 7.26 -1.40 5.23
C LYS A 18 6.23 -1.25 4.11
N ARG A 19 4.96 -1.56 4.36
CA ARG A 19 3.88 -1.39 3.37
C ARG A 19 3.70 0.05 2.93
N ILE A 20 3.72 0.98 3.88
CA ILE A 20 3.62 2.42 3.60
C ILE A 20 4.80 2.87 2.74
N ARG A 21 6.03 2.47 3.09
CA ARG A 21 7.24 2.81 2.34
C ARG A 21 7.20 2.29 0.90
N ASP A 22 6.78 1.03 0.71
CA ASP A 22 6.69 0.43 -0.61
C ASP A 22 5.64 1.16 -1.48
N PHE A 23 4.50 1.58 -0.89
CA PHE A 23 3.53 2.46 -1.56
C PHE A 23 4.11 3.81 -1.96
N TYR A 24 4.82 4.49 -1.04
CA TYR A 24 5.45 5.78 -1.33
C TYR A 24 6.51 5.67 -2.44
N MET A 25 7.29 4.58 -2.48
CA MET A 25 8.24 4.34 -3.57
C MET A 25 7.54 4.22 -4.92
N SER A 26 6.47 3.43 -5.02
CA SER A 26 5.68 3.32 -6.24
C SER A 26 5.01 4.63 -6.63
N LEU A 27 4.51 5.40 -5.66
CA LEU A 27 3.87 6.70 -5.88
C LEU A 27 4.86 7.74 -6.40
N LEU A 28 6.06 7.80 -5.81
CA LEU A 28 7.14 8.67 -6.27
C LEU A 28 7.55 8.33 -7.70
N ALA A 29 7.73 7.04 -7.99
CA ALA A 29 8.04 6.58 -9.35
C ALA A 29 6.95 7.02 -10.33
N TYR A 30 5.67 6.86 -9.99
CA TYR A 30 4.55 7.32 -10.83
C TYR A 30 4.55 8.84 -11.02
N CYS A 31 4.76 9.62 -9.96
CA CYS A 31 4.85 11.08 -10.04
C CYS A 31 5.97 11.58 -10.95
N ILE A 32 7.04 10.81 -11.15
CA ILE A 32 8.14 11.17 -12.04
C ILE A 32 7.89 10.64 -13.46
N VAL A 33 7.44 9.39 -13.59
CA VAL A 33 7.26 8.69 -14.87
C VAL A 33 6.09 9.28 -15.67
N ILE A 34 4.96 9.57 -15.05
CA ILE A 34 3.78 10.11 -15.74
C ILE A 34 4.03 11.46 -16.42
N PRO A 35 4.58 12.49 -15.76
CA PRO A 35 4.88 13.75 -16.43
C PRO A 35 5.98 13.59 -17.49
N LEU A 36 6.94 12.69 -17.30
CA LEU A 36 7.94 12.37 -18.34
C LEU A 36 7.26 11.81 -19.61
N LEU A 37 6.33 10.87 -19.44
CA LEU A 37 5.56 10.30 -20.55
C LEU A 37 4.61 11.33 -21.17
N ALA A 38 3.96 12.17 -20.36
CA ALA A 38 3.10 13.24 -20.85
C ALA A 38 3.89 14.27 -21.68
N TYR A 39 5.12 14.60 -21.25
CA TYR A 39 6.02 15.47 -21.98
C TYR A 39 6.45 14.87 -23.33
N ILE A 40 6.81 13.59 -23.35
CA ILE A 40 7.12 12.86 -24.60
C ILE A 40 5.90 12.82 -25.53
N ASN A 41 4.71 12.58 -24.97
CA ASN A 41 3.47 12.57 -25.74
C ASN A 41 3.17 13.92 -26.40
N TRP A 42 3.47 15.03 -25.70
CA TRP A 42 3.33 16.37 -26.25
C TRP A 42 4.28 16.63 -27.44
N GLN A 43 5.50 16.07 -27.39
CA GLN A 43 6.53 16.27 -28.42
C GLN A 43 6.33 15.40 -29.67
N THR A 44 5.85 14.16 -29.52
CA THR A 44 6.00 13.16 -30.59
C THR A 44 4.76 12.95 -31.46
N THR A 45 3.53 12.94 -30.92
CA THR A 45 2.36 12.40 -31.66
C THR A 45 1.02 12.98 -31.20
N SER A 46 0.05 13.13 -32.14
CA SER A 46 -1.33 13.57 -31.88
C SER A 46 -2.22 12.53 -31.13
N MET A 47 -1.69 11.34 -30.83
CA MET A 47 -2.38 10.22 -30.16
C MET A 47 -1.88 10.10 -28.72
N ILE A 48 -2.79 10.08 -27.73
CA ILE A 48 -2.48 10.07 -26.30
C ILE A 48 -2.11 8.65 -25.81
N TRP A 49 -1.00 8.10 -26.30
CA TRP A 49 -0.56 6.76 -25.92
C TRP A 49 -0.05 6.68 -24.48
N ALA A 50 0.42 7.81 -23.92
CA ALA A 50 0.86 7.92 -22.53
C ALA A 50 -0.26 7.63 -21.50
N VAL A 51 -1.53 7.63 -21.91
CA VAL A 51 -2.66 7.34 -21.03
C VAL A 51 -2.72 5.86 -20.63
N PHE A 52 -2.26 4.94 -21.48
CA PHE A 52 -2.28 3.50 -21.19
C PHE A 52 -1.41 3.11 -19.99
N PRO A 53 -0.11 3.48 -19.95
CA PRO A 53 0.71 3.24 -18.77
C PRO A 53 0.21 4.04 -17.56
N ALA A 54 -0.32 5.26 -17.76
CA ALA A 54 -0.90 6.04 -16.66
C ALA A 54 -2.08 5.33 -16.00
N ILE A 55 -3.02 4.80 -16.78
CA ILE A 55 -4.19 4.09 -16.26
C ILE A 55 -3.77 2.75 -15.63
N GLY A 56 -2.93 1.98 -16.31
CA GLY A 56 -2.47 0.67 -15.82
C GLY A 56 -1.71 0.78 -14.49
N TRP A 57 -0.75 1.71 -14.40
CA TRP A 57 -0.02 1.94 -13.15
C TRP A 57 -0.87 2.65 -12.10
N GLY A 58 -1.78 3.54 -12.51
CA GLY A 58 -2.71 4.21 -11.60
C GLY A 58 -3.58 3.20 -10.85
N ILE A 59 -4.11 2.18 -11.55
CA ILE A 59 -4.88 1.10 -10.94
C ILE A 59 -4.01 0.29 -9.96
N ALA A 60 -2.79 -0.07 -10.36
CA ALA A 60 -1.86 -0.79 -9.49
C ALA A 60 -1.53 -0.01 -8.21
N LEU A 61 -1.36 1.32 -8.31
CA LEU A 61 -1.14 2.21 -7.17
C LEU A 61 -2.35 2.30 -6.25
N VAL A 62 -3.57 2.32 -6.80
CA VAL A 62 -4.80 2.31 -6.00
C VAL A 62 -4.87 1.02 -5.16
N PHE A 63 -4.62 -0.14 -5.77
CA PHE A 63 -4.56 -1.41 -5.02
C PHE A 63 -3.46 -1.40 -3.96
N LEU A 64 -2.27 -0.88 -4.29
CA LEU A 64 -1.15 -0.80 -3.36
C LEU A 64 -1.46 0.15 -2.19
N GLY A 65 -2.16 1.26 -2.45
CA GLY A 65 -2.61 2.23 -1.45
C GLY A 65 -3.68 1.66 -0.51
N ILE A 66 -4.67 0.95 -1.06
CA ILE A 66 -5.68 0.23 -0.27
C ILE A 66 -4.99 -0.76 0.68
N CYS A 67 -4.02 -1.53 0.19
CA CYS A 67 -3.23 -2.46 1.00
C CYS A 67 -2.30 -1.76 2.01
N ALA A 68 -1.71 -0.61 1.65
CA ALA A 68 -0.72 0.08 2.48
C ALA A 68 -1.33 0.85 3.64
N PHE A 69 -2.49 1.46 3.43
CA PHE A 69 -3.20 2.20 4.48
C PHE A 69 -4.05 1.30 5.37
N ASP A 70 -4.06 -0.02 5.15
CA ASP A 70 -5.01 -0.95 5.81
C ASP A 70 -6.46 -0.42 5.70
N LEU A 71 -6.72 0.34 4.63
CA LEU A 71 -8.02 0.90 4.33
C LEU A 71 -8.77 -0.23 3.65
N HIS A 72 -9.24 -1.21 4.43
CA HIS A 72 -10.36 -2.03 4.00
C HIS A 72 -11.55 -1.07 3.97
N PRO A 73 -12.05 -0.60 2.81
CA PRO A 73 -13.14 0.37 2.76
C PRO A 73 -14.43 -0.14 3.44
N PHE A 74 -14.50 -1.45 3.73
CA PHE A 74 -15.62 -2.11 4.42
C PHE A 74 -15.32 -2.60 5.85
N LEU A 75 -14.07 -2.85 6.20
CA LEU A 75 -13.70 -3.49 7.49
C LEU A 75 -12.76 -2.55 8.23
N GLY A 76 -13.34 -1.59 8.95
CA GLY A 76 -12.59 -0.63 9.76
C GLY A 76 -11.70 -1.31 10.81
N LYS A 77 -10.73 -0.55 11.31
CA LYS A 77 -9.73 -0.88 12.36
C LYS A 77 -10.26 -1.72 13.54
N ASN A 78 -11.56 -1.63 13.82
CA ASN A 78 -12.29 -2.43 14.82
C ASN A 78 -12.35 -3.93 14.50
N TRP A 79 -12.38 -4.35 13.23
CA TRP A 79 -12.35 -5.76 12.86
C TRP A 79 -10.95 -6.36 13.03
N GLU A 80 -9.90 -5.63 12.62
CA GLU A 80 -8.50 -6.02 12.82
C GLU A 80 -8.22 -6.26 14.31
N GLU A 81 -8.61 -5.31 15.17
CA GLU A 81 -8.46 -5.42 16.62
C GLU A 81 -9.28 -6.55 17.25
N ARG A 82 -10.47 -6.83 16.71
CA ARG A 82 -11.30 -7.97 17.16
C ARG A 82 -10.66 -9.30 16.82
N LYS A 83 -10.19 -9.48 15.58
CA LYS A 83 -9.52 -10.72 15.16
C LYS A 83 -8.21 -10.94 15.91
N LEU A 84 -7.47 -9.87 16.19
CA LEU A 84 -6.27 -9.93 17.03
C LEU A 84 -6.56 -10.44 18.44
N ARG A 85 -7.66 -9.98 19.04
CA ARG A 85 -8.12 -10.46 20.35
C ARG A 85 -8.57 -11.91 20.30
N GLU A 86 -9.27 -12.32 19.23
CA GLU A 86 -9.67 -13.71 19.01
C GLU A 86 -8.46 -14.66 18.92
N PHE A 87 -7.45 -14.32 18.11
CA PHE A 87 -6.22 -15.12 18.00
C PHE A 87 -5.43 -15.16 19.32
N MET A 88 -5.30 -14.03 20.03
CA MET A 88 -4.62 -14.02 21.34
C MET A 88 -5.36 -14.84 22.40
N ASN A 89 -6.69 -14.96 22.32
CA ASN A 89 -7.45 -15.78 23.26
C ASN A 89 -7.43 -17.28 22.91
N GLN A 90 -7.26 -17.65 21.64
CA GLN A 90 -7.14 -19.06 21.23
C GLN A 90 -5.79 -19.68 21.59
N ASP A 91 -4.70 -18.89 21.59
CA ASP A 91 -3.36 -19.37 21.97
C ASP A 91 -3.19 -19.58 23.50
N ASN A 92 -4.18 -19.23 24.32
CA ASN A 92 -4.17 -19.39 25.78
C ASN A 92 -5.00 -20.59 26.30
N THR A 93 -5.35 -21.54 25.42
CA THR A 93 -5.97 -22.84 25.78
C THR A 93 -5.12 -23.98 25.25
#